data_AF-A0A7C3RFH0-F1
#
_entry.id   AF-A0A7C3RFH0-F1
#
_cell.length_a   1.000
_cell.length_b   1.000
_cell.length_c   1.000
_cell.angle_alpha   90.00
_cell.angle_beta   90.00
_cell.angle_gamma   90.00
#
_symmetry.space_group_name_H-M   'P 1'
#
loop_
_entity.id
_entity.type
_entity.pdbx_description
1 polymer ?
#
loop_
_entity_poly.entity_id
_entity_poly.type
_entity_poly.pdbx_seq_one_letter_code
_entity_poly.pdbx_strand_id
1 'polypeptide(L)'
;MNRALTSTFFGLKDYDLAATLNSGQVFRWEPDGAGWVGVIGCCWVRLEPRTGGIAAQVAQPVKDWDWLATYLQLDVNLDDVLATFPTDAPMQAAVAACRGLRLLRQEPWECLASFILSSNNQIRRIRQLISELCMRYGRPVCVPA
;
A
#
# COMPACT_ATOMS: atom_id res chain seq x y z
N MET A 1 -17.48 23.49 2.08
CA MET A 1 -16.69 23.69 0.85
C MET A 1 -16.26 22.32 0.36
N ASN A 2 -16.71 21.93 -0.85
CA ASN A 2 -16.39 20.65 -1.46
C ASN A 2 -14.90 20.67 -1.88
N ARG A 3 -13.99 20.06 -1.09
CA ARG A 3 -12.55 20.03 -1.44
C ARG A 3 -12.35 18.98 -2.52
N ALA A 4 -12.02 19.42 -3.74
CA ALA A 4 -11.68 18.54 -4.83
C ALA A 4 -10.43 17.71 -4.49
N LEU A 5 -10.46 16.41 -4.81
CA LEU A 5 -9.32 15.51 -4.64
C LEU A 5 -8.18 15.90 -5.57
N THR A 6 -6.95 15.80 -5.08
CA THR A 6 -5.76 15.88 -5.94
C THR A 6 -5.44 14.48 -6.43
N SER A 7 -5.26 14.31 -7.74
CA SER A 7 -5.13 13.00 -8.37
C SER A 7 -3.90 12.91 -9.27
N THR A 8 -3.36 11.70 -9.43
CA THR A 8 -2.33 11.37 -10.42
C THR A 8 -2.55 9.96 -10.97
N PHE A 9 -1.86 9.64 -12.06
CA PHE A 9 -1.81 8.30 -12.62
C PHE A 9 -0.36 7.87 -12.81
N PHE A 10 -0.03 6.70 -12.26
CA PHE A 10 1.28 6.07 -12.46
C PHE A 10 1.14 5.00 -13.53
N GLY A 11 1.74 5.23 -14.70
CA GLY A 11 1.84 4.21 -15.75
C GLY A 11 2.84 3.14 -15.34
N LEU A 12 2.37 1.90 -15.17
CA LEU A 12 3.16 0.79 -14.64
C LEU A 12 2.87 -0.50 -15.42
N LYS A 13 3.89 -1.34 -15.54
CA LYS A 13 3.77 -2.74 -15.96
C LYS A 13 4.02 -3.62 -14.75
N ASP A 14 3.38 -4.79 -14.71
CA ASP A 14 3.64 -5.82 -13.70
C ASP A 14 3.59 -5.28 -12.27
N TYR A 15 2.46 -4.65 -11.92
CA TYR A 15 2.16 -4.22 -10.56
C TYR A 15 0.78 -4.75 -10.17
N ASP A 16 0.74 -5.66 -9.20
CA ASP A 16 -0.50 -6.17 -8.64
C ASP A 16 -0.76 -5.47 -7.31
N LEU A 17 -1.67 -4.49 -7.34
CA LEU A 17 -2.03 -3.70 -6.18
C LEU A 17 -2.76 -4.53 -5.12
N ALA A 18 -3.61 -5.48 -5.54
CA ALA A 18 -4.35 -6.34 -4.62
C ALA A 18 -3.41 -7.30 -3.89
N ALA A 19 -2.50 -7.96 -4.62
CA ALA A 19 -1.51 -8.84 -4.04
C ALA A 19 -0.56 -8.07 -3.11
N THR A 20 -0.16 -6.86 -3.50
CA THR A 20 0.70 -5.99 -2.68
C THR A 20 0.03 -5.63 -1.35
N LEU A 21 -1.19 -5.08 -1.38
CA LEU A 21 -1.88 -4.59 -0.17
C LEU A 21 -2.43 -5.71 0.72
N ASN A 22 -2.67 -6.91 0.18
CA ASN A 22 -3.19 -8.07 0.95
C ASN A 22 -2.14 -9.12 1.31
N SER A 23 -0.86 -8.91 0.99
CA SER A 23 0.25 -9.83 1.30
C SER A 23 0.53 -10.01 2.80
N GLY A 24 -0.12 -9.24 3.67
CA GLY A 24 0.14 -9.24 5.11
C GLY A 24 1.29 -8.33 5.54
N GLN A 25 1.91 -7.59 4.60
CA GLN A 25 2.96 -6.60 4.92
C GLN A 25 2.42 -5.32 5.55
N VAL A 26 1.17 -4.94 5.24
CA VAL A 26 0.51 -3.71 5.70
C VAL A 26 -0.89 -4.04 6.23
N PHE A 27 -1.35 -3.22 7.17
CA PHE A 27 -2.62 -3.47 7.86
C PHE A 27 -3.62 -2.32 7.78
N ARG A 28 -3.23 -1.13 7.30
CA ARG A 28 -4.06 0.08 7.32
C ARG A 28 -4.75 0.41 5.98
N TRP A 29 -4.76 -0.55 5.06
CA TRP A 29 -5.48 -0.44 3.78
C TRP A 29 -6.80 -1.17 3.87
N GLU A 30 -7.88 -0.49 3.49
CA GLU A 30 -9.24 -1.01 3.45
C GLU A 30 -9.76 -0.98 2.00
N PRO A 31 -10.54 -1.98 1.57
CA PRO A 31 -11.15 -1.99 0.24
C PRO A 31 -12.19 -0.86 0.09
N ASP A 32 -12.21 -0.21 -1.07
CA ASP A 32 -13.14 0.86 -1.43
C ASP A 32 -13.55 0.76 -2.91
N GLY A 33 -14.70 0.14 -3.17
CA GLY A 33 -15.16 -0.17 -4.52
C GLY A 33 -14.14 -1.02 -5.27
N ALA A 34 -13.63 -0.52 -6.40
CA ALA A 34 -12.59 -1.20 -7.18
C ALA A 34 -11.16 -0.89 -6.72
N GLY A 35 -10.98 -0.06 -5.68
CA GLY A 35 -9.68 0.34 -5.16
C GLY A 35 -9.53 0.09 -3.67
N TRP A 36 -8.58 0.82 -3.07
CA TRP A 36 -8.25 0.77 -1.66
C TRP A 36 -8.04 2.17 -1.12
N VAL A 37 -8.40 2.34 0.14
CA VAL A 37 -8.18 3.56 0.91
C VAL A 37 -7.28 3.24 2.09
N GLY A 38 -6.34 4.13 2.36
CA GLY A 38 -5.41 4.00 3.47
C GLY A 38 -4.87 5.35 3.90
N VAL A 39 -4.02 5.32 4.93
CA VAL A 39 -3.30 6.50 5.41
C VAL A 39 -1.82 6.20 5.39
N ILE A 40 -1.05 7.02 4.69
CA ILE A 40 0.42 6.98 4.69
C ILE A 40 0.90 8.24 5.41
N GLY A 41 1.56 8.09 6.56
CA GLY A 41 1.89 9.22 7.43
C GLY A 41 0.62 9.97 7.88
N CYS A 42 0.48 11.23 7.47
CA CYS A 42 -0.70 12.06 7.75
C CYS A 42 -1.60 12.27 6.51
N CYS A 43 -1.38 11.51 5.44
CA CYS A 43 -2.07 11.67 4.17
C CYS A 43 -3.08 10.54 3.96
N TRP A 44 -4.35 10.90 3.82
CA TRP A 44 -5.36 10.00 3.27
C TRP A 44 -5.05 9.75 1.80
N VAL A 45 -5.03 8.48 1.39
CA VAL A 45 -4.71 8.05 0.03
C VAL A 45 -5.73 7.04 -0.45
N ARG A 46 -6.21 7.21 -1.67
CA ARG A 46 -6.95 6.20 -2.41
C ARG A 46 -6.14 5.73 -3.60
N LEU A 47 -6.01 4.42 -3.77
CA LEU A 47 -5.32 3.79 -4.88
C LEU A 47 -6.31 2.90 -5.61
N GLU A 48 -6.36 3.00 -6.93
CA GLU A 48 -7.25 2.19 -7.74
C GLU A 48 -6.50 1.61 -8.93
N PRO A 49 -6.56 0.28 -9.16
CA PRO A 49 -5.94 -0.33 -10.30
C PRO A 49 -6.68 0.09 -11.56
N ARG A 50 -5.91 0.37 -12.61
CA ARG A 50 -6.40 0.80 -13.91
C ARG A 50 -5.60 0.09 -14.99
N THR A 51 -6.16 0.02 -16.19
CA THR A 51 -5.43 -0.54 -17.33
C THR A 51 -4.13 0.25 -17.53
N GLY A 52 -3.00 -0.45 -17.43
CA GLY A 52 -1.66 0.13 -17.59
C GLY A 52 -1.12 0.90 -16.38
N GLY A 53 -1.72 0.78 -15.19
CA GLY A 53 -1.16 1.46 -14.02
C GLY A 53 -2.06 1.57 -12.78
N ILE A 54 -1.72 2.52 -11.92
CA ILE A 54 -2.45 2.84 -10.68
C ILE A 54 -2.88 4.30 -10.71
N ALA A 55 -4.18 4.55 -10.52
CA ALA A 55 -4.69 5.88 -10.23
C ALA A 55 -4.58 6.14 -8.73
N ALA A 56 -4.07 7.31 -8.34
CA ALA A 56 -3.92 7.71 -6.96
C ALA A 56 -4.64 9.03 -6.69
N GLN A 57 -5.26 9.14 -5.51
CA GLN A 57 -5.97 10.33 -5.06
C GLN A 57 -5.62 10.65 -3.61
N VAL A 58 -5.52 11.94 -3.29
CA VAL A 58 -5.31 12.44 -1.93
C VAL A 58 -6.28 13.58 -1.62
N ALA A 59 -6.63 13.73 -0.33
CA ALA A 59 -7.61 14.71 0.12
C ALA A 59 -7.08 16.16 0.18
N GLN A 60 -5.76 16.35 0.08
CA GLN A 60 -5.10 17.65 0.14
C GLN A 60 -4.09 17.79 -1.00
N PRO A 61 -3.89 19.01 -1.54
CA PRO A 61 -2.86 19.25 -2.54
C PRO A 61 -1.48 18.81 -2.06
N VAL A 62 -0.74 18.12 -2.93
CA VAL A 62 0.66 17.74 -2.73
C VAL A 62 1.52 18.44 -3.78
N LYS A 63 2.75 18.79 -3.40
CA LYS A 63 3.71 19.43 -4.31
C LYS A 63 4.16 18.49 -5.42
N ASP A 64 4.39 17.24 -5.05
CA ASP A 64 4.84 16.14 -5.90
C ASP A 64 4.28 14.81 -5.38
N TRP A 65 4.56 13.74 -6.13
CA TRP A 65 4.09 12.39 -5.84
C TRP A 65 5.23 11.42 -5.53
N ASP A 66 6.45 11.93 -5.35
CA ASP A 66 7.66 11.11 -5.19
C ASP A 66 7.60 10.27 -3.91
N TRP A 67 6.99 10.81 -2.85
CA TRP A 67 6.75 10.09 -1.61
C TRP A 67 5.86 8.85 -1.81
N LEU A 68 4.82 8.95 -2.65
CA LEU A 68 3.92 7.83 -2.94
C LEU A 68 4.57 6.84 -3.88
N ALA A 69 5.29 7.33 -4.90
CA ALA A 69 6.07 6.49 -5.79
C ALA A 69 7.13 5.68 -5.01
N THR A 70 7.79 6.32 -4.04
CA THR A 70 8.76 5.69 -3.14
C THR A 70 8.10 4.67 -2.21
N TYR A 71 6.95 4.99 -1.60
CA TYR A 71 6.21 4.08 -0.74
C TYR A 71 5.79 2.81 -1.49
N LEU A 72 5.27 2.97 -2.72
CA LEU A 72 4.86 1.87 -3.59
C LEU A 72 6.03 1.19 -4.31
N GLN A 73 7.26 1.70 -4.16
CA GLN A 73 8.46 1.21 -4.85
C GLN A 73 8.28 1.12 -6.38
N LEU A 74 7.73 2.18 -6.99
CA LEU A 74 7.42 2.23 -8.42
C LEU A 74 8.67 2.30 -9.31
N ASP A 75 9.80 2.71 -8.75
CA ASP A 75 11.11 2.80 -9.39
C ASP A 75 11.82 1.44 -9.51
N VAL A 76 11.36 0.43 -8.78
CA VAL A 76 12.00 -0.89 -8.76
C VAL A 76 11.62 -1.70 -10.00
N ASN A 77 12.63 -2.12 -10.77
CA ASN A 77 12.46 -3.09 -11.84
C ASN A 77 12.22 -4.49 -11.25
N LEU A 78 11.01 -5.03 -11.44
CA LEU A 78 10.65 -6.34 -10.90
C LEU A 78 11.42 -7.47 -11.56
N ASP A 79 11.67 -7.38 -12.86
CA ASP A 79 12.37 -8.44 -13.59
C ASP A 79 13.79 -8.60 -13.07
N ASP A 80 14.47 -7.49 -12.76
CA ASP A 80 15.81 -7.52 -12.17
C ASP A 80 15.79 -8.19 -10.78
N VAL A 81 14.78 -7.93 -9.96
CA VAL A 81 14.62 -8.57 -8.65
C VAL A 81 14.33 -10.07 -8.82
N LEU A 82 13.38 -10.43 -9.68
CA LEU A 82 12.99 -11.83 -9.90
C LEU A 82 14.12 -12.65 -10.52
N ALA A 83 14.99 -12.04 -11.32
CA ALA A 83 16.18 -12.68 -11.89
C ALA A 83 17.19 -13.11 -10.81
N THR A 84 17.11 -12.56 -9.59
CA THR A 84 17.95 -12.98 -8.46
C THR A 84 17.42 -14.22 -7.73
N PHE A 85 16.18 -14.64 -8.00
CA PHE A 85 15.57 -15.76 -7.30
C PHE A 85 16.09 -17.10 -7.84
N PRO A 86 16.10 -18.15 -7.00
CA PRO A 86 16.34 -19.51 -7.44
C PRO A 86 15.41 -19.94 -8.59
N THR A 87 15.90 -20.77 -9.50
CA THR A 87 15.13 -21.24 -10.67
C THR A 87 14.46 -22.61 -10.44
N ASP A 88 14.30 -23.04 -9.19
CA ASP A 88 13.60 -24.29 -8.87
C ASP A 88 12.08 -24.16 -9.08
N ALA A 89 11.42 -25.30 -9.33
CA ALA A 89 10.00 -25.33 -9.68
C ALA A 89 9.09 -24.67 -8.62
N PRO A 90 9.26 -24.89 -7.30
CA PRO A 90 8.52 -24.16 -6.27
C PRO A 90 8.64 -22.64 -6.39
N MET A 91 9.86 -22.12 -6.56
CA MET A 91 10.08 -20.69 -6.70
C MET A 91 9.43 -20.13 -7.96
N GLN A 92 9.58 -20.79 -9.11
CA GLN A 92 8.94 -20.36 -10.36
C GLN A 92 7.41 -20.35 -10.26
N ALA A 93 6.82 -21.34 -9.59
CA ALA A 93 5.38 -21.38 -9.34
C ALA A 93 4.93 -20.21 -8.45
N ALA A 94 5.68 -19.88 -7.40
CA ALA A 94 5.39 -18.74 -6.53
C ALA A 94 5.48 -17.41 -7.29
N VAL A 95 6.52 -17.22 -8.11
CA VAL A 95 6.69 -16.03 -8.95
C VAL A 95 5.55 -15.88 -9.95
N ALA A 96 5.12 -16.97 -10.59
CA ALA A 96 4.00 -16.95 -11.51
C ALA A 96 2.67 -16.60 -10.80
N ALA A 97 2.45 -17.16 -9.60
CA ALA A 97 1.22 -16.93 -8.83
C ALA A 97 1.15 -15.53 -8.19
N CYS A 98 2.30 -14.91 -7.91
CA CYS A 98 2.39 -13.61 -7.22
C CYS A 98 3.07 -12.52 -8.06
N ARG A 99 3.08 -12.69 -9.39
CA ARG A 99 3.69 -11.71 -10.31
C ARG A 99 3.08 -10.33 -10.09
N GLY A 100 3.93 -9.33 -9.90
CA GLY A 100 3.51 -7.95 -9.67
C GLY A 100 3.35 -7.56 -8.21
N LEU A 101 3.44 -8.50 -7.26
CA LEU A 101 3.52 -8.19 -5.83
C LEU A 101 4.77 -7.35 -5.55
N ARG A 102 4.60 -6.23 -4.85
CA ARG A 102 5.71 -5.38 -4.39
C ARG A 102 5.85 -5.39 -2.88
N LEU A 103 7.08 -5.22 -2.42
CA LEU A 103 7.35 -4.86 -1.03
C LEU A 103 7.15 -3.35 -0.89
N LEU A 104 6.37 -2.89 0.08
CA LEU A 104 6.12 -1.46 0.33
C LEU A 104 7.21 -0.88 1.22
N ARG A 105 7.62 0.37 0.94
CA ARG A 105 8.57 1.11 1.77
C ARG A 105 7.84 1.84 2.90
N GLN A 106 7.43 1.07 3.90
CA GLN A 106 6.68 1.56 5.05
C GLN A 106 7.53 2.46 5.95
N GLU A 107 6.85 3.32 6.73
CA GLU A 107 7.50 4.07 7.80
C GLU A 107 7.99 3.09 8.89
N PRO A 108 9.28 3.14 9.29
CA PRO A 108 9.87 2.14 10.19
C PRO A 108 9.16 1.97 11.53
N TRP A 109 8.71 3.06 12.16
CA TRP A 109 8.02 2.99 13.44
C TRP A 109 6.62 2.37 13.32
N GLU A 110 5.83 2.77 12.32
CA GLU A 110 4.52 2.18 12.03
C GLU A 110 4.65 0.68 11.73
N CYS A 111 5.65 0.29 10.94
CA CYS A 111 5.96 -1.11 10.65
C CYS A 111 6.27 -1.88 11.95
N LEU A 112 7.22 -1.39 12.75
CA LEU A 112 7.60 -2.01 14.02
C LEU A 112 6.40 -2.18 14.96
N ALA A 113 5.64 -1.12 15.20
CA ALA A 113 4.48 -1.15 16.08
C ALA A 113 3.42 -2.14 15.58
N SER A 114 3.17 -2.17 14.26
CA SER A 114 2.21 -3.09 13.64
C SER A 114 2.60 -4.56 13.84
N PHE A 115 3.88 -4.90 13.69
CA PHE A 115 4.36 -6.27 13.88
C PHE A 115 4.50 -6.68 15.35
N ILE A 116 4.71 -5.73 16.28
CA ILE A 116 4.54 -6.01 17.72
C ILE A 116 3.10 -6.45 18.00
N LEU A 117 2.12 -5.75 17.43
CA LEU A 117 0.70 -6.08 17.57
C LEU A 117 0.30 -7.37 16.83
N SER A 118 1.08 -7.80 15.83
CA SER A 118 0.78 -9.01 15.06
C SER A 118 1.10 -10.31 15.79
N SER A 119 1.96 -10.25 16.81
CA SER A 119 2.39 -11.44 17.54
C SER A 119 1.20 -12.18 18.16
N ASN A 120 1.02 -13.44 17.75
CA ASN A 120 -0.11 -14.30 18.16
C ASN A 120 -1.51 -13.70 17.91
N ASN A 121 -1.67 -12.91 16.85
CA ASN A 121 -2.94 -12.30 16.46
C ASN A 121 -3.36 -12.64 15.02
N GLN A 122 -4.67 -12.68 14.78
CA GLN A 122 -5.23 -12.78 13.43
C GLN A 122 -5.23 -11.40 12.77
N ILE A 123 -5.06 -11.32 11.44
CA ILE A 123 -5.06 -10.06 10.66
C ILE A 123 -6.22 -9.14 11.05
N ARG A 124 -7.44 -9.69 11.20
CA ARG A 124 -8.61 -8.91 11.64
C ARG A 124 -8.39 -8.20 12.98
N ARG A 125 -7.79 -8.89 13.97
CA ARG A 125 -7.52 -8.33 15.29
C ARG A 125 -6.40 -7.31 15.25
N ILE A 126 -5.38 -7.53 14.42
CA ILE A 126 -4.26 -6.59 14.20
C ILE A 126 -4.81 -5.25 13.68
N ARG A 127 -5.65 -5.30 12.64
CA ARG A 127 -6.30 -4.11 12.06
C ARG A 127 -7.11 -3.34 13.09
N GLN A 128 -7.88 -4.04 13.92
CA GLN A 128 -8.65 -3.41 15.02
C GLN A 128 -7.74 -2.71 16.02
N LEU A 129 -6.70 -3.38 16.53
CA LEU A 129 -5.77 -2.80 17.50
C LEU A 129 -5.07 -1.56 16.95
N ILE A 130 -4.62 -1.60 15.69
CA ILE A 130 -4.00 -0.44 15.03
C ILE A 130 -5.02 0.70 14.90
N SER A 131 -6.25 0.40 14.46
CA SER A 131 -7.31 1.41 14.34
C SER A 131 -7.62 2.07 15.69
N GLU A 132 -7.74 1.29 16.77
CA GLU A 132 -7.94 1.79 18.14
C GLU A 132 -6.80 2.71 18.59
N LEU A 133 -5.54 2.33 18.32
CA LEU A 133 -4.38 3.18 18.62
C LEU A 133 -4.40 4.49 17.83
N CYS A 134 -4.70 4.43 16.53
CA CYS A 134 -4.82 5.61 15.68
C CYS A 134 -5.95 6.54 16.15
N MET A 135 -7.11 5.99 16.53
CA MET A 135 -8.25 6.78 17.02
C MET A 135 -7.95 7.44 18.37
N ARG A 136 -7.20 6.77 19.25
CA ARG A 136 -6.91 7.27 20.60
C ARG A 136 -5.72 8.22 20.67
N TYR A 137 -4.68 7.97 19.87
CA TYR A 137 -3.39 8.67 19.98
C TYR A 137 -2.93 9.30 18.66
N GLY A 138 -3.60 9.03 17.54
CA GLY A 138 -3.26 9.59 16.24
C GLY A 138 -3.70 11.05 16.10
N ARG A 139 -3.16 11.70 15.07
CA ARG A 139 -3.60 13.03 14.66
C ARG A 139 -4.76 12.89 13.65
N PRO A 140 -5.80 13.74 13.73
CA PRO A 140 -6.82 13.79 12.70
C PRO A 140 -6.20 14.06 11.32
N VAL A 141 -6.69 13.36 10.31
CA VAL A 141 -6.28 13.55 8.91
C VAL A 141 -7.44 14.17 8.13
N CYS A 142 -7.14 15.01 7.14
CA CYS A 142 -8.17 15.44 6.20
C CYS A 142 -8.60 14.25 5.35
N VAL A 143 -9.91 14.04 5.27
CA VAL A 143 -10.56 13.02 4.44
C VAL A 143 -11.46 13.70 3.41
N PRO A 144 -11.79 13.03 2.28
CA PRO A 144 -12.83 13.50 1.37
C PRO A 144 -14.17 13.67 2.12
N ALA A 145 -15.01 14.60 1.64
CA ALA A 145 -16.35 14.80 2.16
C ALA A 145 -17.33 13.72 1.68
#